data_AF-A0A537V0I6-F1
#
_entry.id   AF-A0A537V0I6-F1
#
_cell.length_a   1.000
_cell.length_b   1.000
_cell.length_c   1.000
_cell.angle_alpha   90.00
_cell.angle_beta   90.00
_cell.angle_gamma   90.00
#
_symmetry.space_group_name_H-M   'P 1'
#
loop_
_entity.id
_entity.type
_entity.pdbx_description
1 polymer ?
#
loop_
_entity_poly.entity_id
_entity_poly.type
_entity_poly.pdbx_seq_one_letter_code
_entity_poly.pdbx_strand_id
1 'polypeptide(L)'
;NPRGFRVEAAIEFEHPLIGRQALAIDVKPETFRRDIARARTFGFMRDVASLWNAGYALGASLENTLVVSDNRILNPEGTRFPDEFVRHKVLDAVGDLALAGGNHALLCALMADASAWTWVDGEMPRSIIGHAEIASRLTPAFGPDRS
;
A
#
# COMPACT_ATOMS: atom_id res chain seq x y z
N ASN A 1 2.85 19.33 20.39
CA ASN A 1 1.41 18.97 20.53
C ASN A 1 1.35 17.48 20.84
N PRO A 2 1.00 17.03 22.06
CA PRO A 2 1.26 15.65 22.49
C PRO A 2 0.24 14.61 21.96
N ARG A 3 -0.52 14.94 20.90
CA ARG A 3 -1.54 14.06 20.28
C ARG A 3 -1.59 14.17 18.74
N GLY A 4 -0.46 14.42 18.09
CA GLY A 4 -0.37 14.40 16.63
C GLY A 4 0.08 13.03 16.13
N PHE A 5 -0.47 12.57 15.00
CA PHE A 5 0.05 11.40 14.30
C PHE A 5 0.90 11.88 13.12
N ARG A 6 2.19 11.55 13.14
CA ARG A 6 3.15 11.95 12.10
C ARG A 6 3.77 10.71 11.50
N VAL A 7 3.87 10.67 10.18
CA VAL A 7 4.52 9.59 9.44
C VAL A 7 5.69 10.15 8.65
N GLU A 8 6.84 9.52 8.81
CA GLU A 8 8.04 9.77 8.01
C GLU A 8 8.41 8.47 7.32
N ALA A 9 8.44 8.48 6.00
CA ALA A 9 8.71 7.32 5.18
C ALA A 9 9.73 7.66 4.10
N ALA A 10 10.63 6.72 3.82
CA ALA A 10 11.53 6.77 2.69
C ALA A 10 11.46 5.44 1.94
N ILE A 11 11.53 5.53 0.62
CA ILE A 11 11.64 4.38 -0.26
C ILE A 11 12.89 4.53 -1.12
N GLU A 12 13.47 3.39 -1.47
CA GLU A 12 14.60 3.31 -2.38
C GLU A 12 14.36 2.13 -3.32
N PHE A 13 14.08 2.44 -4.58
CA PHE A 13 13.94 1.46 -5.64
C PHE A 13 15.09 1.63 -6.63
N GLU A 14 15.72 0.51 -7.01
CA GLU A 14 16.66 0.43 -8.14
C GLU A 14 15.91 0.56 -9.48
N HIS A 15 15.18 1.65 -9.65
CA HIS A 15 14.38 1.93 -10.83
C HIS A 15 14.45 3.43 -11.15
N PRO A 16 14.87 3.82 -12.37
CA PRO A 16 15.15 5.23 -12.70
C PRO A 16 13.94 6.15 -12.56
N LEU A 17 12.72 5.62 -12.70
CA LEU A 17 11.48 6.39 -12.58
C LEU A 17 10.95 6.53 -11.15
N ILE A 18 11.40 5.69 -10.21
CA ILE A 18 10.95 5.72 -8.81
C ILE A 18 12.07 6.31 -7.95
N GLY A 19 13.26 5.71 -8.05
CA GLY A 19 14.46 6.15 -7.35
C GLY A 19 14.28 6.19 -5.83
N ARG A 20 14.95 7.16 -5.22
CA ARG A 20 14.83 7.48 -3.80
C ARG A 20 13.79 8.56 -3.60
N GLN A 21 12.84 8.32 -2.71
CA GLN A 21 11.81 9.29 -2.34
C GLN A 21 11.64 9.31 -0.83
N ALA A 22 11.31 10.48 -0.28
CA ALA A 22 11.04 10.63 1.14
C ALA A 22 9.84 11.57 1.34
N LEU A 23 9.03 11.26 2.34
CA LEU A 23 7.86 12.04 2.72
C LEU A 23 7.74 12.09 4.24
N ALA A 24 7.59 13.29 4.77
CA ALA A 24 7.24 13.53 6.18
C ALA A 24 5.93 14.31 6.22
N ILE A 25 4.91 13.76 6.89
CA ILE A 25 3.58 14.37 6.93
C ILE A 25 2.91 14.21 8.28
N ASP A 26 2.28 15.29 8.76
CA ASP A 26 1.35 15.23 9.87
C ASP A 26 -0.02 14.78 9.36
N VAL A 27 -0.44 13.59 9.78
CA VAL A 27 -1.68 12.94 9.35
C VAL A 27 -2.85 13.48 10.16
N LYS A 28 -3.73 14.20 9.48
CA LYS A 28 -5.03 14.70 9.94
C LYS A 28 -6.10 14.27 8.94
N PRO A 29 -7.40 14.26 9.28
CA PRO A 29 -8.45 13.87 8.34
C PRO A 29 -8.37 14.60 7.00
N GLU A 30 -8.08 15.90 7.01
CA GLU A 30 -8.03 16.75 5.82
C GLU A 30 -6.77 16.46 4.98
N THR A 31 -5.60 16.35 5.63
CA THR A 31 -4.33 16.06 4.94
C THR A 31 -4.32 14.64 4.40
N PHE A 32 -4.86 13.67 5.15
CA PHE A 32 -5.01 12.30 4.68
C PHE A 32 -5.87 12.25 3.41
N ARG A 33 -7.06 12.88 3.42
CA ARG A 33 -7.99 12.86 2.29
C ARG A 33 -7.40 13.52 1.03
N ARG A 34 -6.71 14.65 1.21
CA ARG A 34 -6.18 15.45 0.09
C ARG A 34 -4.87 14.87 -0.46
N ASP A 35 -3.96 14.49 0.43
CA ASP A 35 -2.55 14.31 0.11
C ASP A 35 -2.13 12.82 0.09
N ILE A 36 -2.87 11.92 0.74
CA ILE A 36 -2.47 10.50 0.89
C ILE A 36 -3.47 9.54 0.24
N ALA A 37 -4.77 9.69 0.54
CA ALA A 37 -5.82 8.74 0.14
C ALA A 37 -5.98 8.55 -1.38
N ARG A 38 -5.47 9.48 -2.19
CA ARG A 38 -5.56 9.40 -3.66
C ARG A 38 -4.36 8.71 -4.32
N ALA A 39 -3.31 8.38 -3.55
CA ALA A 39 -2.12 7.72 -4.07
C ALA A 39 -2.42 6.26 -4.44
N ARG A 40 -2.24 5.92 -5.71
CA ARG A 40 -2.52 4.58 -6.22
C ARG A 40 -1.44 3.60 -5.85
N THR A 41 -1.83 2.33 -5.76
CA THR A 41 -0.86 1.23 -5.74
C THR A 41 -0.09 1.17 -7.04
N PHE A 42 1.07 0.51 -7.04
CA PHE A 42 1.93 0.43 -8.20
C PHE A 42 2.52 -0.96 -8.38
N GLY A 43 2.76 -1.35 -9.63
CA GLY A 43 3.37 -2.61 -10.00
C GLY A 43 4.18 -2.50 -11.28
N PHE A 44 5.12 -3.42 -11.47
CA PHE A 44 5.96 -3.45 -12.66
C PHE A 44 5.31 -4.25 -13.79
N MET A 45 5.42 -3.77 -15.02
CA MET A 45 4.85 -4.41 -16.21
C MET A 45 5.30 -5.87 -16.36
N ARG A 46 6.57 -6.18 -16.05
CA ARG A 46 7.12 -7.55 -16.10
C ARG A 46 6.38 -8.51 -15.16
N ASP A 47 5.95 -8.02 -14.00
CA ASP A 47 5.25 -8.81 -12.99
C ASP A 47 3.77 -8.93 -13.36
N VAL A 48 3.18 -7.86 -13.89
CA VAL A 48 1.77 -7.81 -14.32
C VAL A 48 1.53 -8.66 -15.57
N ALA A 49 2.45 -8.71 -16.53
CA ALA A 49 2.32 -9.55 -17.73
C ALA A 49 2.18 -11.04 -17.40
N SER A 50 2.92 -11.49 -16.37
CA SER A 50 2.82 -12.87 -15.86
C SER A 50 1.46 -13.15 -15.22
N LEU A 51 0.91 -12.17 -14.49
CA LEU A 51 -0.41 -12.26 -13.85
C LEU A 51 -1.58 -12.15 -14.84
N TRP A 52 -1.44 -11.35 -15.90
CA TRP A 52 -2.40 -11.26 -17.00
C TRP A 52 -2.46 -12.56 -17.79
N ASN A 53 -1.31 -13.13 -18.14
CA ASN A 53 -1.24 -14.41 -18.84
C ASN A 53 -1.81 -15.57 -18.00
N ALA A 54 -1.77 -15.45 -16.67
CA ALA A 54 -2.33 -16.44 -15.74
C ALA A 54 -3.81 -16.18 -15.37
N GLY A 55 -4.45 -15.13 -15.90
CA GLY A 55 -5.87 -14.83 -15.66
C GLY A 55 -6.21 -14.19 -14.30
N TYR A 56 -5.21 -13.75 -13.52
CA TYR A 56 -5.41 -13.27 -12.15
C TYR A 56 -5.58 -11.75 -12.00
N ALA A 57 -5.37 -10.94 -13.04
CA ALA A 57 -5.45 -9.48 -12.92
C ALA A 57 -6.85 -8.90 -13.24
N LEU A 58 -7.92 -9.56 -12.79
CA LEU A 58 -9.30 -9.11 -13.01
C LEU A 58 -9.67 -7.83 -12.22
N GLY A 59 -8.80 -7.37 -11.31
CA GLY A 59 -9.02 -6.17 -10.48
C GLY A 59 -8.05 -5.00 -10.71
N ALA A 60 -6.98 -5.19 -11.49
CA ALA A 60 -5.97 -4.14 -11.73
C ALA A 60 -6.26 -3.42 -13.05
N SER A 61 -6.43 -2.09 -12.99
CA SER A 61 -6.61 -1.23 -14.17
C SER A 61 -5.68 -0.02 -14.08
N LEU A 62 -5.44 0.66 -15.21
CA LEU A 62 -4.65 1.89 -15.21
C LEU A 62 -5.31 3.03 -14.41
N GLU A 63 -6.60 2.93 -14.10
CA GLU A 63 -7.29 3.92 -13.27
C GLU A 63 -6.95 3.78 -11.78
N ASN A 64 -6.72 2.54 -11.31
CA ASN A 64 -6.49 2.22 -9.91
C ASN A 64 -5.03 1.86 -9.57
N THR A 65 -4.23 1.52 -10.57
CA THR A 65 -2.85 1.04 -10.42
C THR A 65 -1.91 1.81 -11.35
N LEU A 66 -0.81 2.30 -10.78
CA LEU A 66 0.33 2.78 -11.56
C LEU A 66 1.12 1.60 -12.11
N VAL A 67 1.19 1.48 -13.44
CA VAL A 67 1.97 0.43 -14.09
C VAL A 67 3.28 1.01 -14.60
N VAL A 68 4.38 0.51 -14.05
CA VAL A 68 5.73 0.99 -14.33
C VAL A 68 6.43 0.02 -15.27
N SER A 69 6.85 0.47 -16.46
CA SER A 69 7.81 -0.24 -17.30
C SER A 69 9.23 0.24 -17.01
N ASP A 70 10.22 -0.42 -17.61
CA ASP A 70 11.64 -0.10 -17.39
C ASP A 70 12.00 1.34 -17.76
N ASN A 71 11.22 1.99 -18.63
CA ASN A 71 11.53 3.30 -19.19
C ASN A 71 10.37 4.31 -19.16
N ARG A 72 9.14 3.92 -18.81
CA ARG A 72 8.02 4.86 -18.64
C ARG A 72 6.95 4.36 -17.66
N ILE A 73 6.10 5.28 -17.24
CA ILE A 73 4.82 4.97 -16.60
C ILE A 73 3.78 4.80 -17.71
N LEU A 74 2.99 3.72 -17.66
CA LEU A 74 2.02 3.39 -18.74
C LEU A 74 0.68 4.11 -18.61
N ASN A 75 0.40 4.69 -17.44
CA ASN A 75 -0.80 5.50 -17.19
C ASN A 75 -0.77 6.77 -18.07
N PRO A 76 -1.74 6.97 -18.98
CA PRO A 76 -1.76 8.12 -19.89
C PRO A 76 -1.71 9.49 -19.20
N GLU A 77 -2.37 9.59 -18.05
CA GLU A 77 -2.41 10.77 -17.18
C GLU A 77 -1.17 10.91 -16.28
N GLY A 78 -0.28 9.93 -16.29
CA GLY A 78 0.90 9.87 -15.44
C GLY A 78 0.54 9.69 -13.95
N THR A 79 1.39 10.24 -13.09
CA THR A 79 1.19 10.23 -11.64
C THR A 79 0.28 11.37 -11.19
N ARG A 80 -0.58 11.12 -10.21
CA ARG A 80 -1.40 12.12 -9.52
C ARG A 80 -0.56 13.05 -8.63
N PHE A 81 0.58 12.54 -8.16
CA PHE A 81 1.54 13.27 -7.34
C PHE A 81 2.97 12.98 -7.84
N PRO A 82 3.89 13.95 -7.80
CA PRO A 82 5.29 13.71 -8.16
C PRO A 82 5.97 12.59 -7.34
N ASP A 83 5.49 12.41 -6.12
CA ASP A 83 5.93 11.47 -5.08
C ASP A 83 4.85 10.41 -4.77
N GLU A 84 4.04 10.02 -5.76
CA GLU A 84 2.90 9.09 -5.57
C GLU A 84 3.33 7.73 -4.99
N PHE A 85 4.54 7.25 -5.32
CA PHE A 85 5.06 5.96 -4.82
C PHE A 85 5.27 5.95 -3.31
N VAL A 86 5.96 6.96 -2.75
CA VAL A 86 6.14 7.06 -1.29
C VAL A 86 4.84 7.40 -0.57
N ARG A 87 3.95 8.20 -1.18
CA ARG A 87 2.61 8.47 -0.62
C ARG A 87 1.77 7.20 -0.49
N HIS A 88 1.82 6.30 -1.47
CA HIS A 88 1.13 5.03 -1.38
C HIS A 88 1.68 4.16 -0.24
N LYS A 89 3.00 4.18 0.00
CA LYS A 89 3.58 3.48 1.16
C LYS A 89 3.22 4.10 2.50
N VAL A 90 3.03 5.42 2.56
CA VAL A 90 2.41 6.06 3.72
C VAL A 90 0.95 5.61 3.87
N LEU A 91 0.18 5.51 2.78
CA LEU A 91 -1.20 5.01 2.82
C LEU A 91 -1.28 3.57 3.35
N ASP A 92 -0.41 2.67 2.87
CA ASP A 92 -0.29 1.29 3.35
C ASP A 92 -0.03 1.28 4.87
N ALA A 93 1.00 2.00 5.32
CA ALA A 93 1.37 2.06 6.73
C ALA A 93 0.25 2.62 7.63
N VAL A 94 -0.48 3.64 7.17
CA VAL A 94 -1.64 4.18 7.89
C VAL A 94 -2.76 3.13 7.98
N GLY A 95 -3.01 2.38 6.90
CA GLY A 95 -3.98 1.29 6.87
C GLY A 95 -3.62 0.15 7.83
N ASP A 96 -2.38 -0.31 7.79
CA ASP A 96 -1.87 -1.38 8.66
C ASP A 96 -1.97 -1.00 10.14
N LEU A 97 -1.60 0.24 10.49
CA LEU A 97 -1.74 0.78 11.85
C LEU A 97 -3.20 0.86 12.31
N ALA A 98 -4.13 1.19 11.40
CA ALA A 98 -5.55 1.21 11.70
C ALA A 98 -6.08 -0.21 11.96
N LEU A 99 -5.65 -1.18 11.13
CA LEU A 99 -6.04 -2.59 11.26
C LEU A 99 -5.42 -3.27 12.49
N ALA A 100 -4.21 -2.87 12.91
CA ALA A 100 -3.55 -3.32 14.14
C ALA A 100 -4.24 -2.83 15.43
N GLY A 101 -5.48 -2.33 15.35
CA GLY A 101 -6.28 -1.89 16.49
C GLY A 101 -6.12 -0.43 16.85
N GLY A 102 -5.58 0.41 15.95
CA GLY A 102 -5.48 1.86 16.13
C GLY A 102 -4.54 2.31 17.25
N ASN A 103 -3.79 1.38 17.84
CA ASN A 103 -2.96 1.66 19.01
C ASN A 103 -1.50 1.84 18.56
N HIS A 104 -1.21 2.97 17.92
CA HIS A 104 0.15 3.41 17.57
C HIS A 104 1.13 3.24 18.74
N ALA A 105 0.66 3.45 19.98
CA ALA A 105 1.42 3.21 21.20
C ALA A 105 1.87 1.75 21.41
N LEU A 106 1.03 0.77 21.04
CA LEU A 106 1.37 -0.65 21.15
C LEU A 106 2.45 -1.05 20.13
N LEU A 107 2.33 -0.58 18.88
CA LEU A 107 3.36 -0.82 17.88
C LEU A 107 4.67 -0.13 18.26
N CYS A 108 4.63 1.12 18.75
CA CYS A 108 5.81 1.82 19.25
C CYS A 108 6.45 1.06 20.43
N ALA A 109 5.66 0.52 21.36
CA ALA A 109 6.17 -0.28 22.46
C ALA A 109 6.82 -1.59 21.98
N LEU A 110 6.19 -2.28 21.02
CA LEU A 110 6.74 -3.50 20.42
C LEU A 110 8.05 -3.24 19.67
N MET A 111 8.11 -2.17 18.86
CA MET A 111 9.31 -1.83 18.08
C MET A 111 10.44 -1.25 18.94
N ALA A 112 10.10 -0.59 20.06
CA ALA A 112 11.08 -0.08 21.02
C ALA A 112 11.80 -1.19 21.79
N ASP A 113 11.20 -2.38 21.87
CA ASP A 113 11.82 -3.56 22.45
C ASP A 113 12.36 -4.48 21.35
N ALA A 114 13.65 -4.32 21.03
CA ALA A 114 14.36 -5.18 20.07
C ALA A 114 14.48 -6.65 20.50
N SER A 115 14.08 -7.01 21.73
CA SER A 115 13.94 -8.41 22.16
C SER A 115 12.55 -8.99 21.86
N ALA A 116 11.56 -8.14 21.63
CA ALA A 116 10.20 -8.54 21.31
C ALA A 116 9.99 -8.89 19.83
N TRP A 117 11.00 -8.65 18.98
CA TRP A 117 10.96 -8.99 17.56
C TRP A 117 12.38 -9.32 17.06
N THR A 118 12.47 -10.08 15.97
CA THR A 118 13.74 -10.34 15.29
C THR A 118 13.54 -10.20 13.80
N TRP A 119 14.50 -9.62 13.10
CA TRP A 119 14.55 -9.72 11.64
C TRP A 119 14.76 -11.20 11.30
N VAL A 120 13.85 -11.74 10.50
CA VAL A 120 14.03 -13.03 9.86
C VAL A 120 14.19 -12.73 8.39
N ASP A 121 15.41 -12.91 7.87
CA ASP A 121 15.63 -12.96 6.43
C ASP A 121 14.99 -14.23 5.92
N GLY A 122 13.71 -14.15 5.59
CA GLY A 122 13.06 -15.19 4.83
C GLY A 122 13.63 -15.17 3.43
N GLU A 123 14.38 -16.20 3.04
CA GLU A 123 14.01 -16.85 1.79
C GLU A 123 12.55 -17.27 1.98
N MET A 124 11.64 -16.37 1.65
CA MET A 124 10.24 -16.71 1.50
C MET A 124 10.28 -17.91 0.54
N PRO A 125 9.90 -19.14 0.97
CA PRO A 125 9.41 -20.07 -0.02
C PRO A 125 8.40 -19.24 -0.79
N ARG A 126 8.47 -19.21 -2.12
CA ARG A 126 7.40 -18.61 -2.90
C ARG A 126 6.15 -19.43 -2.59
N SER A 127 5.50 -19.13 -1.47
CA SER A 127 4.12 -19.41 -1.25
C SER A 127 3.47 -18.68 -2.39
N ILE A 128 2.86 -19.45 -3.29
CA ILE A 128 1.95 -18.91 -4.28
C ILE A 128 0.81 -18.29 -3.48
N ILE A 129 0.99 -17.05 -3.06
CA ILE A 129 -0.03 -16.16 -2.52
C ILE A 129 -0.01 -14.93 -3.42
N GLY A 130 -0.35 -15.15 -4.69
CA GLY A 130 -1.22 -14.23 -5.40
C GLY A 130 -2.65 -14.56 -4.99
N HIS A 131 -2.99 -14.40 -3.71
CA HIS A 131 -4.32 -14.64 -3.19
C HIS A 131 -4.60 -13.63 -2.07
N ALA A 132 -5.30 -12.56 -2.42
CA ALA A 132 -6.41 -12.18 -1.57
C ALA A 132 -7.40 -13.35 -1.65
N GLU A 133 -7.27 -14.31 -0.73
CA GLU A 133 -8.38 -15.21 -0.45
C GLU A 133 -9.52 -14.33 0.03
N ILE A 134 -10.46 -14.08 -0.89
CA ILE A 134 -11.82 -13.71 -0.52
C ILE A 134 -12.27 -14.85 0.40
N ALA A 135 -12.32 -14.55 1.70
CA ALA A 135 -12.90 -15.42 2.69
C ALA A 135 -14.28 -15.85 2.19
N SER A 136 -14.37 -17.09 1.69
CA SER A 136 -15.64 -17.74 1.47
C SER A 136 -16.20 -18.05 2.86
N ARG A 137 -16.96 -17.10 3.41
CA ARG A 137 -18.05 -17.21 4.40
C ARG A 137 -18.21 -15.90 5.15
N LEU A 138 -18.69 -14.89 4.45
CA LEU A 138 -19.46 -13.81 5.07
C LEU A 138 -20.73 -13.65 4.26
N THR A 139 -21.80 -14.26 4.75
CA THR A 139 -23.16 -13.97 4.33
C THR A 139 -23.40 -12.47 4.57
N PRO A 140 -23.80 -11.68 3.55
CA PRO A 140 -24.16 -10.30 3.79
C PRO A 140 -25.43 -10.26 4.65
N ALA A 141 -25.30 -9.80 5.90
CA ALA A 141 -26.44 -9.29 6.65
C ALA A 141 -26.74 -7.90 6.07
N PHE A 142 -28.01 -7.63 5.77
CA PHE A 142 -28.56 -6.43 5.11
C PHE A 142 -28.64 -6.49 3.57
N GLY A 143 -29.73 -7.08 3.09
CA GLY A 143 -30.36 -6.69 1.82
C GLY A 143 -31.45 -5.63 2.09
N PRO A 144 -31.76 -4.73 1.15
CA PRO A 144 -32.85 -3.78 1.30
C PRO A 144 -34.19 -4.50 1.17
N ASP A 145 -35.04 -4.41 2.19
CA ASP A 145 -36.45 -4.80 2.08
C ASP A 145 -37.10 -3.96 0.97
N ARG A 146 -37.63 -4.65 -0.04
CA ARG A 146 -38.57 -4.08 -1.01
C ARG A 146 -39.86 -4.87 -0.91
N SER A 147 -40.88 -4.22 -0.35
CA SER A 147 -42.29 -4.57 -0.50
C SER A 147 -42.80 -4.22 -1.89
#